data_AF-A0A3P1W2X4-F1
#
_entry.id   AF-A0A3P1W2X4-F1
#
_cell.length_a   1.000
_cell.length_b   1.000
_cell.length_c   1.000
_cell.angle_alpha   90.00
_cell.angle_beta   90.00
_cell.angle_gamma   90.00
#
_symmetry.space_group_name_H-M   'P 1'
#
loop_
_entity.id
_entity.type
_entity.pdbx_description
1 polymer ?
#
loop_
_entity_poly.entity_id
_entity_poly.type
_entity_poly.pdbx_seq_one_letter_code
_entity_poly.pdbx_strand_id
1 'polypeptide(L)'
;MNITVKKTMILFLFLFYILSNLLFYRTGYKDYPNFVLLFITSILFISEVSFWSVLFKSIGDKRLSERNYHIEMFFMIGLIGYSLSRIFLTSSPYINDLLNSSIVTAYIIGVIRLVFMFSSIMNIFYLIDTKNIFLVAISIFNIISSILIWLDFDTGINAGIRILTGILAIIYIISVKNKNSEEV
;
A
#
# COMPACT_ATOMS: atom_id res chain seq x y z
N MET A 1 23.17 0.18 -14.42
CA MET A 1 21.87 0.51 -15.03
C MET A 1 21.71 2.02 -15.06
N ASN A 2 21.42 2.60 -16.23
CA ASN A 2 21.38 4.05 -16.45
C ASN A 2 20.31 4.72 -15.54
N ILE A 3 20.62 5.88 -14.95
CA ILE A 3 19.77 6.58 -13.97
C ILE A 3 18.36 6.84 -14.54
N THR A 4 18.29 7.17 -15.83
CA THR A 4 17.04 7.38 -16.56
C THR A 4 16.19 6.11 -16.62
N VAL A 5 16.78 4.96 -16.90
CA VAL A 5 16.06 3.67 -17.00
C VAL A 5 15.49 3.27 -15.64
N LYS A 6 16.25 3.50 -14.55
CA LYS A 6 15.78 3.24 -13.18
C LYS A 6 14.57 4.12 -12.83
N LYS A 7 14.56 5.38 -13.25
CA LYS A 7 13.43 6.30 -13.03
C LYS A 7 12.18 5.88 -13.80
N THR A 8 12.32 5.53 -15.07
CA THR A 8 11.19 5.10 -15.90
C THR A 8 10.53 3.85 -15.32
N MET A 9 11.32 2.90 -14.79
CA MET A 9 10.78 1.72 -14.11
C MET A 9 10.02 2.06 -12.83
N ILE A 10 10.49 3.01 -12.01
CA ILE A 10 9.78 3.45 -10.80
C ILE A 10 8.42 4.08 -11.16
N LEU A 11 8.41 4.97 -12.16
CA LEU A 11 7.18 5.59 -12.64
C LEU A 11 6.19 4.56 -13.19
N PHE A 12 6.68 3.58 -13.94
CA PHE A 12 5.87 2.47 -14.43
C PHE A 12 5.25 1.65 -13.29
N LEU A 13 6.02 1.34 -12.24
CA LEU A 13 5.49 0.62 -11.07
C LEU A 13 4.42 1.41 -10.33
N PHE A 14 4.58 2.74 -10.20
CA PHE A 14 3.57 3.58 -9.57
C PHE A 14 2.31 3.71 -10.43
N LEU A 15 2.45 3.77 -11.75
CA LEU A 15 1.32 3.68 -12.68
C LEU A 15 0.60 2.33 -12.55
N PHE A 16 1.35 1.24 -12.47
CA PHE A 16 0.80 -0.11 -12.29
C PHE A 16 0.03 -0.24 -10.97
N TYR A 17 0.54 0.36 -9.89
CA TYR A 17 -0.18 0.45 -8.61
C TYR A 17 -1.51 1.22 -8.73
N ILE A 18 -1.54 2.35 -9.44
CA ILE A 18 -2.78 3.12 -9.70
C ILE A 18 -3.77 2.27 -10.50
N LEU A 19 -3.32 1.63 -11.59
CA LEU A 19 -4.16 0.79 -12.44
C LEU A 19 -4.73 -0.41 -11.68
N SER A 20 -3.94 -1.04 -10.81
CA SER A 20 -4.37 -2.15 -9.98
C SER A 20 -5.45 -1.73 -8.99
N ASN A 21 -5.33 -0.53 -8.40
CA ASN A 21 -6.36 0.04 -7.54
C ASN A 21 -7.64 0.41 -8.30
N LEU A 22 -7.52 0.93 -9.52
CA LEU A 22 -8.67 1.19 -10.40
C LEU A 22 -9.41 -0.11 -10.76
N LEU A 23 -8.67 -1.19 -11.00
CA LEU A 23 -9.25 -2.49 -11.27
C LEU A 23 -9.98 -3.04 -10.04
N PHE A 24 -9.38 -2.92 -8.86
CA PHE A 24 -10.00 -3.35 -7.60
C PHE A 24 -11.20 -2.48 -7.21
N TYR A 25 -11.18 -1.18 -7.49
CA TYR A 25 -12.35 -0.32 -7.27
C TYR A 25 -13.61 -0.84 -7.99
N ARG A 26 -13.44 -1.45 -9.17
CA ARG A 26 -14.58 -2.02 -9.92
C ARG A 26 -15.24 -3.20 -9.21
N THR A 27 -14.53 -3.93 -8.35
CA THR A 27 -15.11 -5.07 -7.62
C THR A 27 -16.11 -4.63 -6.56
N GLY A 28 -16.13 -3.35 -6.17
CA GLY A 28 -17.15 -2.79 -5.27
C GLY A 28 -18.50 -2.49 -5.93
N TYR A 29 -18.57 -2.46 -7.27
CA TYR A 29 -19.78 -2.08 -8.02
C TYR A 29 -20.31 -3.18 -8.94
N LYS A 30 -19.53 -4.24 -9.13
CA LYS A 30 -19.89 -5.34 -10.03
C LYS A 30 -19.49 -6.65 -9.38
N ASP A 31 -20.42 -7.60 -9.40
CA ASP A 31 -20.15 -8.96 -8.97
C ASP A 31 -19.29 -9.67 -10.01
N TYR A 32 -18.19 -10.22 -9.54
CA TYR A 32 -17.26 -11.01 -10.33
C TYR A 32 -17.20 -12.44 -9.81
N PRO A 33 -16.94 -13.43 -10.68
CA PRO A 33 -16.65 -14.78 -10.22
C PRO A 33 -15.43 -14.80 -9.29
N ASN A 34 -15.44 -15.69 -8.30
CA ASN A 34 -14.37 -15.84 -7.30
C ASN A 34 -12.96 -15.96 -7.89
N PHE A 35 -12.82 -16.67 -9.02
CA PHE A 35 -11.53 -16.79 -9.70
C PHE A 35 -11.04 -15.45 -10.26
N VAL A 36 -11.94 -14.60 -10.75
CA VAL A 36 -11.62 -13.25 -11.21
C VAL A 36 -11.26 -12.35 -10.03
N LEU A 37 -12.00 -12.46 -8.91
CA LEU A 37 -11.68 -11.75 -7.67
C LEU A 37 -10.28 -12.10 -7.18
N LEU A 38 -9.95 -13.41 -7.11
CA LEU A 38 -8.62 -13.89 -6.76
C LEU A 38 -7.53 -13.25 -7.61
N PHE A 39 -7.74 -13.18 -8.93
CA PHE A 39 -6.78 -12.58 -9.86
C PHE A 39 -6.61 -11.08 -9.62
N ILE A 40 -7.70 -10.34 -9.48
CA ILE A 40 -7.68 -8.89 -9.23
C ILE A 40 -6.98 -8.58 -7.90
N THR A 41 -7.32 -9.29 -6.83
CA THR A 41 -6.74 -9.07 -5.50
C THR A 41 -5.27 -9.48 -5.44
N SER A 42 -4.87 -10.52 -6.19
CA SER A 42 -3.47 -10.94 -6.30
C SER A 42 -2.61 -9.93 -7.06
N ILE A 43 -3.14 -9.36 -8.16
CA ILE A 43 -2.48 -8.27 -8.88
C ILE A 43 -2.30 -7.06 -7.95
N LEU A 44 -3.35 -6.68 -7.23
CA LEU A 44 -3.29 -5.56 -6.30
C LEU A 44 -2.24 -5.80 -5.22
N PHE A 45 -2.20 -6.99 -4.62
CA PHE A 45 -1.19 -7.38 -3.64
C PHE A 45 0.24 -7.21 -4.17
N ILE A 46 0.54 -7.76 -5.35
CA ILE A 46 1.86 -7.64 -5.97
C ILE A 46 2.21 -6.16 -6.21
N SER A 47 1.24 -5.37 -6.68
CA SER A 47 1.42 -3.94 -6.95
C SER A 47 1.67 -3.13 -5.67
N GLU A 48 0.96 -3.41 -4.58
CA GLU A 48 1.08 -2.74 -3.28
C GLU A 48 2.45 -2.98 -2.66
N VAL A 49 2.88 -4.25 -2.61
CA VAL A 49 4.19 -4.64 -2.08
C VAL A 49 5.31 -4.00 -2.90
N SER A 50 5.20 -4.05 -4.24
CA SER A 50 6.20 -3.45 -5.13
C SER A 50 6.25 -1.92 -4.97
N PHE A 51 5.10 -1.27 -4.86
CA PHE A 51 4.96 0.17 -4.69
C PHE A 51 5.68 0.64 -3.41
N TRP A 52 5.34 0.07 -2.25
CA TRP A 52 5.91 0.49 -0.97
C TRP A 52 7.40 0.17 -0.87
N SER A 53 7.83 -1.00 -1.37
CA SER A 53 9.26 -1.37 -1.40
C SER A 53 10.09 -0.36 -2.19
N VAL A 54 9.57 0.08 -3.34
CA VAL A 54 10.25 1.07 -4.19
C VAL A 54 10.18 2.46 -3.57
N LEU A 55 9.06 2.83 -2.96
CA LEU A 55 8.90 4.13 -2.30
C LEU A 55 9.91 4.27 -1.16
N PHE A 56 10.02 3.29 -0.25
CA PHE A 56 11.01 3.32 0.83
C PHE A 56 12.44 3.42 0.29
N LYS A 57 12.79 2.61 -0.71
CA LYS A 57 14.11 2.67 -1.35
C LYS A 57 14.40 4.02 -2.05
N SER A 58 13.37 4.77 -2.41
CA SER A 58 13.49 6.07 -3.06
C SER A 58 13.67 7.24 -2.09
N ILE A 59 13.53 7.00 -0.79
CA ILE A 59 13.81 8.00 0.25
C ILE A 59 15.34 8.21 0.27
N GLY A 60 15.79 9.40 -0.13
CA GLY A 60 17.19 9.70 -0.41
C GLY A 60 18.11 9.76 0.83
N ASP A 61 17.54 9.70 2.03
CA ASP A 61 18.30 9.78 3.28
C ASP A 61 18.73 8.37 3.73
N LYS A 62 19.94 7.96 3.31
CA LYS A 62 20.52 6.67 3.68
C LYS A 62 20.67 6.50 5.20
N ARG A 63 20.94 7.58 5.94
CA ARG A 63 21.07 7.52 7.40
C ARG A 63 19.73 7.26 8.08
N LEU A 64 18.66 7.84 7.54
CA LEU A 64 17.31 7.61 8.04
C LEU A 64 16.83 6.18 7.74
N SER A 65 17.08 5.68 6.53
CA SER A 65 16.70 4.31 6.13
C SER A 65 17.47 3.24 6.92
N GLU A 66 18.78 3.43 7.18
CA GLU A 66 19.56 2.49 8.01
C GLU A 66 19.10 2.47 9.48
N ARG A 67 18.74 3.63 10.04
CA ARG A 67 18.27 3.73 11.43
C ARG A 67 16.89 3.12 11.63
N ASN A 68 16.01 3.28 10.64
CA ASN A 68 14.58 2.97 10.77
C ASN A 68 14.13 1.78 9.91
N TYR A 69 15.06 0.96 9.39
CA TYR A 69 14.78 -0.25 8.62
C TYR A 69 13.77 -1.19 9.31
N HIS A 70 13.81 -1.31 10.64
CA HIS A 70 12.87 -2.14 11.38
C HIS A 70 11.41 -1.65 11.23
N ILE A 71 11.20 -0.35 11.09
CA ILE A 71 9.87 0.24 10.87
C ILE A 71 9.38 -0.10 9.46
N GLU A 72 10.25 0.05 8.45
CA GLU A 72 9.94 -0.34 7.07
C GLU A 72 9.58 -1.84 7.00
N MET A 73 10.37 -2.70 7.64
CA MET A 73 10.12 -4.14 7.67
C MET A 73 8.80 -4.48 8.36
N PHE A 74 8.52 -3.86 9.52
CA PHE A 74 7.27 -4.06 10.25
C PHE A 74 6.05 -3.61 9.42
N PHE A 75 6.17 -2.49 8.72
CA PHE A 75 5.18 -2.02 7.76
C PHE A 75 4.94 -3.01 6.62
N MET A 76 6.01 -3.52 6.01
CA MET A 76 5.90 -4.50 4.92
C MET A 76 5.23 -5.81 5.39
N ILE A 77 5.53 -6.29 6.60
CA ILE A 77 4.88 -7.47 7.17
C ILE A 77 3.38 -7.21 7.38
N GLY A 78 3.02 -6.07 7.96
CA GLY A 78 1.62 -5.68 8.15
C GLY A 78 0.86 -5.59 6.83
N LEU A 79 1.47 -4.94 5.82
CA LEU A 79 0.91 -4.82 4.48
C LEU A 79 0.67 -6.18 3.84
N ILE A 80 1.68 -7.07 3.84
CA ILE A 80 1.56 -8.41 3.27
C ILE A 80 0.46 -9.21 3.97
N GLY A 81 0.43 -9.18 5.31
CA GLY A 81 -0.58 -9.88 6.09
C GLY A 81 -2.00 -9.43 5.72
N TYR A 82 -2.23 -8.12 5.72
CA TYR A 82 -3.54 -7.59 5.34
C TYR A 82 -3.90 -7.91 3.88
N SER A 83 -2.99 -7.75 2.92
CA SER A 83 -3.28 -8.04 1.51
C SER A 83 -3.59 -9.52 1.29
N LEU A 84 -2.93 -10.45 2.00
CA LEU A 84 -3.31 -11.86 2.01
C LEU A 84 -4.70 -12.07 2.61
N SER A 85 -5.01 -11.43 3.74
CA SER A 85 -6.34 -11.50 4.35
C SER A 85 -7.45 -11.06 3.38
N ARG A 86 -7.20 -10.02 2.58
CA ARG A 86 -8.12 -9.51 1.56
C ARG A 86 -8.32 -10.53 0.45
N ILE A 87 -7.25 -11.13 -0.06
CA ILE A 87 -7.35 -12.19 -1.07
C ILE A 87 -8.27 -13.29 -0.55
N PHE A 88 -7.99 -13.84 0.64
CA PHE A 88 -8.78 -14.94 1.18
C PHE A 88 -10.25 -14.59 1.41
N LEU A 89 -10.54 -13.41 1.97
CA LEU A 89 -11.91 -13.00 2.28
C LEU A 89 -12.74 -12.67 1.03
N THR A 90 -12.12 -12.07 0.03
CA THR A 90 -12.83 -11.62 -1.17
C THR A 90 -13.00 -12.73 -2.20
N SER A 91 -12.05 -13.66 -2.29
CA SER A 91 -12.08 -14.70 -3.33
C SER A 91 -12.55 -16.07 -2.83
N SER A 92 -12.63 -16.31 -1.52
CA SER A 92 -13.05 -17.60 -0.96
C SER A 92 -14.32 -17.47 -0.13
N PRO A 93 -15.49 -17.90 -0.66
CA PRO A 93 -16.73 -17.93 0.11
C PRO A 93 -16.60 -18.76 1.39
N TYR A 94 -15.90 -19.89 1.32
CA TYR A 94 -15.66 -20.75 2.48
C TYR A 94 -14.93 -20.03 3.62
N ILE A 95 -13.89 -19.24 3.31
CA ILE A 95 -13.15 -18.50 4.35
C ILE A 95 -14.01 -17.36 4.89
N ASN A 96 -14.81 -16.71 4.04
CA ASN A 96 -15.75 -15.68 4.47
C ASN A 96 -16.82 -16.26 5.41
N ASP A 97 -17.40 -17.41 5.07
CA ASP A 97 -18.36 -18.12 5.92
C ASP A 97 -17.72 -18.57 7.24
N LEU A 98 -16.47 -19.02 7.20
CA LEU A 98 -15.70 -19.40 8.38
C LEU A 98 -15.40 -18.19 9.28
N LEU A 99 -15.12 -17.02 8.71
CA LEU A 99 -14.96 -15.76 9.47
C LEU A 99 -16.24 -15.44 10.25
N ASN A 100 -17.39 -15.58 9.60
CA ASN A 100 -18.69 -15.21 10.19
C ASN A 100 -19.21 -16.25 11.21
N SER A 101 -18.73 -17.49 11.15
CA SER A 101 -19.16 -18.58 12.03
C SER A 101 -18.17 -18.92 13.15
N SER A 102 -16.90 -18.56 13.02
CA SER A 102 -15.84 -18.87 13.98
C SER A 102 -15.20 -17.62 14.56
N ILE A 103 -15.37 -17.45 15.87
CA ILE A 103 -14.73 -16.35 16.60
C ILE A 103 -13.20 -16.39 16.50
N VAL A 104 -12.60 -17.57 16.41
CA VAL A 104 -11.14 -17.73 16.27
C VAL A 104 -10.67 -17.15 14.93
N THR A 105 -11.38 -17.44 13.84
CA THR A 105 -11.04 -16.93 12.51
C THR A 105 -11.23 -15.41 12.45
N ALA A 106 -12.31 -14.89 13.05
CA ALA A 106 -12.54 -13.46 13.21
C ALA A 106 -11.39 -12.77 13.97
N TYR A 107 -10.92 -13.35 15.07
CA TYR A 107 -9.77 -12.83 15.82
C TYR A 107 -8.49 -12.84 15.00
N ILE A 108 -8.16 -13.92 14.30
CA ILE A 108 -6.92 -14.02 13.51
C ILE A 108 -6.89 -12.94 12.43
N ILE A 109 -7.97 -12.80 11.66
CA ILE A 109 -8.08 -11.81 10.58
C ILE A 109 -8.10 -10.39 11.15
N GLY A 110 -8.80 -10.18 12.27
CA GLY A 110 -8.78 -8.91 13.00
C GLY A 110 -7.37 -8.53 13.42
N VAL A 111 -6.63 -9.42 14.08
CA VAL A 111 -5.25 -9.14 14.53
C VAL A 111 -4.34 -8.77 13.35
N ILE A 112 -4.45 -9.44 12.21
CA ILE A 112 -3.67 -9.11 11.00
C ILE A 112 -3.93 -7.66 10.55
N ARG A 113 -5.20 -7.25 10.49
CA ARG A 113 -5.56 -5.87 10.11
C ARG A 113 -5.14 -4.84 11.15
N LEU A 114 -5.19 -5.21 12.43
CA LEU A 114 -4.73 -4.37 13.54
C LEU A 114 -3.21 -4.13 13.46
N VAL A 115 -2.44 -5.17 13.16
CA VAL A 115 -0.98 -5.07 12.94
C VAL A 115 -0.68 -4.08 11.82
N PHE A 116 -1.42 -4.15 10.71
CA PHE A 116 -1.26 -3.16 9.62
C PHE A 116 -1.57 -1.74 10.10
N MET A 117 -2.62 -1.53 10.89
CA MET A 117 -2.95 -0.21 11.46
C MET A 117 -1.82 0.33 12.34
N PHE A 118 -1.30 -0.46 13.27
CA PHE A 118 -0.16 -0.06 14.11
C PHE A 118 1.10 0.22 13.29
N SER A 119 1.37 -0.59 12.26
CA SER A 119 2.49 -0.34 11.37
C SER A 119 2.35 0.96 10.58
N SER A 120 1.13 1.33 10.19
CA SER A 120 0.81 2.59 9.51
C SER A 120 1.02 3.80 10.44
N ILE A 121 0.72 3.66 11.73
CA ILE A 121 1.02 4.67 12.76
C ILE A 121 2.53 4.82 12.97
N MET A 122 3.30 3.74 12.93
CA MET A 122 4.77 3.84 13.00
C MET A 122 5.34 4.50 11.73
N ASN A 123 4.76 4.20 10.57
CA ASN A 123 5.20 4.72 9.28
C ASN A 123 5.04 6.25 9.15
N ILE A 124 4.04 6.86 9.79
CA ILE A 124 3.93 8.34 9.79
C ILE A 124 5.08 9.01 10.53
N PHE A 125 5.49 8.49 11.70
CA PHE A 125 6.62 9.05 12.43
C PHE A 125 7.91 8.92 11.61
N TYR A 126 8.10 7.78 10.95
CA TYR A 126 9.21 7.57 10.03
C TYR A 126 9.21 8.58 8.86
N LEU A 127 8.07 8.80 8.21
CA LEU A 127 7.99 9.69 7.05
C LEU A 127 7.99 11.18 7.43
N ILE A 128 7.59 11.55 8.64
CA ILE A 128 7.73 12.92 9.18
C ILE A 128 9.21 13.31 9.30
N ASP A 129 10.08 12.40 9.73
CA ASP A 129 11.53 12.66 9.85
C ASP A 129 12.18 13.04 8.51
N THR A 130 11.60 12.61 7.37
CA THR A 130 12.11 12.98 6.03
C THR A 130 11.94 14.45 5.69
N LYS A 131 11.09 15.18 6.43
CA LYS A 131 10.70 16.59 6.19
C LYS A 131 10.17 16.85 4.77
N ASN A 132 9.74 15.82 4.04
CA ASN A 132 9.17 15.95 2.71
C ASN A 132 7.64 15.94 2.78
N ILE A 133 7.02 17.04 2.36
CA ILE A 133 5.56 17.22 2.47
C ILE A 133 4.76 16.14 1.73
N PHE A 134 5.26 15.63 0.60
CA PHE A 134 4.58 14.58 -0.17
C PHE A 134 4.63 13.24 0.55
N LEU A 135 5.77 12.89 1.15
CA LEU A 135 5.91 11.65 1.93
C LEU A 135 5.05 11.69 3.20
N VAL A 136 4.99 12.85 3.86
CA VAL A 136 4.10 13.05 5.01
C VAL A 136 2.64 12.89 4.58
N ALA A 137 2.22 13.51 3.46
CA ALA A 137 0.86 13.34 2.94
C ALA A 137 0.52 11.88 2.59
N ILE A 138 1.45 11.16 1.95
CA ILE A 138 1.31 9.72 1.66
C ILE A 138 1.10 8.91 2.95
N SER A 139 1.85 9.23 4.01
CA SER A 139 1.72 8.54 5.30
C SER A 139 0.35 8.78 5.96
N ILE A 140 -0.19 9.99 5.87
CA ILE A 140 -1.51 10.34 6.40
C ILE A 140 -2.60 9.58 5.65
N PHE A 141 -2.56 9.56 4.31
CA PHE A 141 -3.49 8.76 3.51
C PHE A 141 -3.39 7.27 3.81
N ASN A 142 -2.20 6.76 4.09
CA ASN A 142 -2.02 5.38 4.47
C ASN A 142 -2.64 5.05 5.86
N ILE A 143 -2.62 5.97 6.82
CA ILE A 143 -3.36 5.80 8.10
C ILE A 143 -4.87 5.82 7.85
N ILE A 144 -5.37 6.76 7.06
CA ILE A 144 -6.80 6.80 6.74
C ILE A 144 -7.19 5.49 6.05
N SER A 145 -6.34 4.99 5.15
CA SER A 145 -6.54 3.72 4.46
C SER A 145 -6.61 2.55 5.44
N SER A 146 -5.69 2.45 6.41
CA SER A 146 -5.70 1.37 7.40
C SER A 146 -6.95 1.38 8.28
N ILE A 147 -7.47 2.57 8.62
CA ILE A 147 -8.74 2.70 9.35
C ILE A 147 -9.92 2.26 8.48
N LEU A 148 -9.97 2.66 7.20
CA LEU A 148 -11.05 2.23 6.30
C LEU A 148 -11.03 0.71 6.06
N ILE A 149 -9.86 0.11 6.00
CA ILE A 149 -9.67 -1.35 5.91
C ILE A 149 -10.22 -2.04 7.16
N TRP A 150 -9.97 -1.48 8.34
CA TRP A 150 -10.54 -1.99 9.59
C TRP A 150 -12.07 -1.97 9.59
N LEU A 151 -12.66 -0.94 8.98
CA LEU A 151 -14.10 -0.74 8.85
C LEU A 151 -14.72 -1.43 7.62
N ASP A 152 -13.99 -2.32 6.94
CA ASP A 152 -14.43 -3.04 5.72
C ASP A 152 -14.77 -2.16 4.50
N PHE A 153 -14.34 -0.89 4.47
CA PHE A 153 -14.53 0.02 3.34
C PHE A 153 -13.44 -0.09 2.25
N ASP A 154 -13.01 -1.30 1.92
CA ASP A 154 -11.79 -1.52 1.12
C ASP A 154 -11.93 -1.22 -0.39
N THR A 155 -13.05 -1.61 -1.02
CA THR A 155 -13.26 -1.51 -2.48
C THR A 155 -13.85 -0.17 -2.95
N GLY A 156 -14.24 0.73 -2.04
CA GLY A 156 -14.86 2.02 -2.35
C GLY A 156 -13.93 3.21 -2.15
N ILE A 157 -14.26 4.06 -1.17
CA ILE A 157 -13.50 5.27 -0.84
C ILE A 157 -12.01 4.97 -0.63
N ASN A 158 -11.69 3.85 0.01
CA ASN A 158 -10.30 3.47 0.28
C ASN A 158 -9.48 3.26 -1.00
N ALA A 159 -10.04 2.62 -2.03
CA ALA A 159 -9.36 2.47 -3.31
C ALA A 159 -9.07 3.85 -3.96
N GLY A 160 -9.98 4.82 -3.81
CA GLY A 160 -9.75 6.20 -4.22
C GLY A 160 -8.57 6.86 -3.48
N ILE A 161 -8.49 6.69 -2.16
CA ILE A 161 -7.37 7.18 -1.35
C ILE A 161 -6.03 6.54 -1.77
N ARG A 162 -6.03 5.24 -2.06
CA ARG A 162 -4.85 4.54 -2.58
C ARG A 162 -4.42 5.08 -3.95
N ILE A 163 -5.36 5.40 -4.84
CA ILE A 163 -5.06 6.06 -6.13
C ILE A 163 -4.41 7.43 -5.91
N LEU A 164 -4.99 8.26 -5.02
CA LEU A 164 -4.41 9.57 -4.66
C LEU A 164 -2.99 9.42 -4.10
N THR A 165 -2.76 8.40 -3.28
CA THR A 165 -1.42 8.05 -2.74
C THR A 165 -0.43 7.74 -3.86
N GLY A 166 -0.85 6.98 -4.89
CA GLY A 166 -0.04 6.70 -6.07
C GLY A 166 0.30 7.96 -6.87
N ILE A 167 -0.66 8.87 -7.04
CA ILE A 167 -0.44 10.16 -7.74
C ILE A 167 0.56 11.02 -6.97
N LEU A 168 0.42 11.14 -5.64
CA LEU A 168 1.38 11.85 -4.80
C LEU A 168 2.79 11.27 -4.89
N ALA A 169 2.92 9.95 -4.94
CA ALA A 169 4.21 9.29 -5.07
C ALA A 169 4.87 9.58 -6.43
N ILE A 170 4.09 9.66 -7.52
CA ILE A 170 4.59 10.09 -8.83
C ILE A 170 5.11 11.53 -8.76
N ILE A 171 4.33 12.45 -8.17
CA ILE A 171 4.73 13.85 -7.99
C ILE A 171 6.04 13.92 -7.18
N TYR A 172 6.13 13.19 -6.07
CA TYR A 172 7.34 13.11 -5.25
C TYR A 172 8.58 12.68 -6.08
N ILE A 173 8.50 11.60 -6.85
CA ILE A 173 9.62 11.11 -7.68
C ILE A 173 10.02 12.11 -8.77
N ILE A 174 9.07 12.89 -9.28
CA ILE A 174 9.35 13.96 -10.24
C ILE A 174 10.05 15.13 -9.52
N SER A 175 9.52 15.59 -8.39
CA SER A 175 10.04 16.73 -7.63
C SER A 175 11.43 16.51 -7.04
N VAL A 176 11.75 15.30 -6.57
CA VAL A 176 13.10 14.94 -6.07
C VAL A 176 14.17 15.17 -7.15
N LYS A 177 13.82 15.02 -8.44
CA LYS A 177 14.77 15.25 -9.54
C LYS A 177 15.12 16.73 -9.72
N ASN A 178 14.15 17.64 -9.58
CA ASN A 178 14.40 19.06 -9.83
C ASN A 178 15.49 19.61 -8.90
N LYS A 179 15.47 19.18 -7.63
CA LYS A 179 16.53 19.53 -6.67
C LYS A 179 17.92 19.05 -7.09
N ASN A 180 18.05 17.79 -7.52
CA ASN A 180 19.37 17.25 -7.89
C ASN A 180 19.91 17.81 -9.21
N SER A 181 19.07 18.43 -10.05
CA SER A 181 19.51 19.10 -11.29
C SER A 181 19.83 20.58 -11.12
N GLU A 182 19.38 21.21 -10.02
CA GLU A 182 19.70 22.59 -9.67
C GLU A 182 21.01 22.70 -8.86
N GLU A 183 21.49 21.58 -8.30
CA GLU A 183 22.76 21.47 -7.56
C GLU A 183 23.97 21.07 -8.45
N VAL A 184 23.83 21.15 -9.78
CA VAL A 184 24.91 20.89 -10.77
C VAL A 184 25.23 22.15 -11.57
#